data_AF-A0A327VQA2-F1
#
_entry.id   AF-A0A327VQA2-F1
#
_cell.length_a   1.000
_cell.length_b   1.000
_cell.length_c   1.000
_cell.angle_alpha   90.00
_cell.angle_beta   90.00
_cell.angle_gamma   90.00
#
_symmetry.space_group_name_H-M   'P 1'
#
loop_
_entity.id
_entity.type
_entity.pdbx_description
1 polymer ?
#
loop_
_entity_poly.entity_id
_entity_poly.type
_entity_poly.pdbx_seq_one_letter_code
_entity_poly.pdbx_strand_id
1 'polypeptide(L)'
;MLSIPIPTFIINLKHRSDRRTAVTKAFQNRNEFAVQIVEAKEHKIGAVGLWESIQHILEHLVTDKDDFILICEDDHQFTTAYTADILQNSIKLAKEKEADILLGGVSWCNAAVPVTDHLFWVNKFSGLQFAIIFRKFFDVLRSLSFQEQDAADYKIAAITEKKFVIYPFISIQKGYDYSDVTAKNNQVGRVEELFASSLASLEAILKVKQYYGQQSDHEIPTDTEFETITLPTYVINLPERVERLAHIKQQFEGRMEFDLNIIEACKQEVGALGLWMSIRKIVAMAKEREEDVIVISEDDHEFTADYSRDVFLKNVLQSFYQNADYISGGTGGASLGIMIDEGRFWASRLLSTQFIVIYSKFFDAILEEPFDETVLADIKLSEMTSNKMVLYPFISVQKDFGYSDITAVHNEHKGIVQNLFAAASQQLGMIKRIQQTQLL
;
A
#
# COMPACT_ATOMS: atom_id res chain seq x y z
N MET A 1 31.17 14.24 0.61
CA MET A 1 32.01 13.05 0.44
C MET A 1 32.15 12.33 1.77
N LEU A 2 31.73 11.06 1.84
CA LEU A 2 32.13 10.18 2.93
C LEU A 2 33.66 10.13 2.96
N SER A 3 34.27 10.31 4.13
CA SER A 3 35.73 10.30 4.28
C SER A 3 36.33 8.91 4.22
N ILE A 4 35.50 7.86 4.24
CA ILE A 4 35.90 6.44 4.26
C ILE A 4 34.98 5.68 3.27
N PRO A 5 35.53 4.78 2.42
CA PRO A 5 34.71 3.93 1.55
C PRO A 5 33.74 3.06 2.34
N ILE A 6 32.57 2.78 1.78
CA ILE A 6 31.52 1.99 2.40
C ILE A 6 31.96 0.52 2.47
N PRO A 7 32.05 -0.10 3.66
CA PRO A 7 32.31 -1.53 3.78
C PRO A 7 31.22 -2.31 3.03
N THR A 8 31.61 -3.05 2.00
CA THR A 8 30.68 -3.67 1.04
C THR A 8 30.95 -5.17 0.95
N PHE A 9 29.98 -5.97 1.36
CA PHE A 9 30.04 -7.43 1.35
C PHE A 9 29.13 -7.98 0.27
N ILE A 10 29.73 -8.54 -0.79
CA ILE A 10 28.99 -9.15 -1.90
C ILE A 10 28.87 -10.65 -1.64
N ILE A 11 27.66 -11.14 -1.46
CA ILE A 11 27.34 -12.54 -1.22
C ILE A 11 27.27 -13.27 -2.56
N ASN A 12 28.15 -14.25 -2.77
CA ASN A 12 28.22 -15.02 -4.02
C ASN A 12 28.48 -16.50 -3.75
N LEU A 13 27.72 -17.39 -4.40
CA LEU A 13 28.04 -18.81 -4.40
C LEU A 13 29.26 -19.06 -5.28
N LYS A 14 30.21 -19.88 -4.79
CA LYS A 14 31.50 -20.12 -5.44
C LYS A 14 31.38 -20.58 -6.90
N HIS A 15 30.34 -21.36 -7.21
CA HIS A 15 30.10 -21.90 -8.55
C HIS A 15 29.47 -20.89 -9.53
N ARG A 16 28.91 -19.76 -9.06
CA ARG A 16 28.29 -18.70 -9.88
C ARG A 16 29.32 -17.69 -10.40
N SER A 17 30.25 -18.17 -11.23
CA SER A 17 31.38 -17.38 -11.72
C SER A 17 30.96 -16.25 -12.67
N ASP A 18 29.87 -16.43 -13.40
CA ASP A 18 29.22 -15.44 -14.27
C ASP A 18 28.65 -14.26 -13.46
N ARG A 19 27.89 -14.53 -12.40
CA ARG A 19 27.35 -13.52 -11.47
C ARG A 19 28.48 -12.77 -10.75
N ARG A 20 29.48 -13.51 -10.25
CA ARG A 20 30.69 -12.92 -9.66
C ARG A 20 31.39 -11.95 -10.60
N THR A 21 31.54 -12.32 -11.86
CA THR A 21 32.19 -11.47 -12.88
C THR A 21 31.35 -10.23 -13.14
N ALA A 22 30.03 -10.38 -13.28
CA ALA A 22 29.11 -9.28 -13.53
C ALA A 22 29.11 -8.26 -12.37
N VAL A 23 28.97 -8.72 -11.14
CA VAL A 23 28.93 -7.82 -9.97
C VAL A 23 30.28 -7.17 -9.71
N THR A 24 31.40 -7.89 -9.90
CA THR A 24 32.76 -7.30 -9.78
C THR A 24 32.93 -6.16 -10.79
N LYS A 25 32.46 -6.35 -12.03
CA LYS A 25 32.46 -5.29 -13.06
C LYS A 25 31.56 -4.11 -12.68
N ALA A 26 30.40 -4.37 -12.07
CA ALA A 26 29.47 -3.32 -11.66
C ALA A 26 30.07 -2.35 -10.63
N PHE A 27 30.95 -2.85 -9.74
CA PHE A 27 31.66 -2.05 -8.74
C PHE A 27 33.04 -1.55 -9.19
N GLN A 28 33.50 -1.91 -10.38
CA GLN A 28 34.81 -1.51 -10.89
C GLN A 28 34.89 0.02 -11.01
N ASN A 29 35.99 0.60 -10.52
CA ASN A 29 36.26 2.04 -10.49
C ASN A 29 35.31 2.88 -9.61
N ARG A 30 34.54 2.25 -8.70
CA ARG A 30 33.69 2.92 -7.72
C ARG A 30 34.39 2.94 -6.35
N ASN A 31 35.27 3.91 -6.18
CA ASN A 31 36.13 4.04 -4.99
C ASN A 31 35.36 4.36 -3.70
N GLU A 32 34.09 4.71 -3.82
CA GLU A 32 33.17 4.88 -2.68
C GLU A 32 32.84 3.56 -1.98
N PHE A 33 33.19 2.39 -2.54
CA PHE A 33 32.98 1.08 -1.93
C PHE A 33 34.29 0.38 -1.60
N ALA A 34 34.41 -0.14 -0.38
CA ALA A 34 35.42 -1.13 0.00
C ALA A 34 34.84 -2.54 -0.19
N VAL A 35 35.03 -3.10 -1.39
CA VAL A 35 34.38 -4.36 -1.79
C VAL A 35 35.15 -5.58 -1.28
N GLN A 36 34.41 -6.49 -0.64
CA GLN A 36 34.82 -7.84 -0.30
C GLN A 36 33.79 -8.84 -0.84
N ILE A 37 34.25 -9.81 -1.66
CA ILE A 37 33.41 -10.94 -2.06
C ILE A 37 33.40 -11.97 -0.93
N VAL A 38 32.22 -12.33 -0.44
CA VAL A 38 31.99 -13.31 0.61
C VAL A 38 31.39 -14.57 -0.02
N GLU A 39 32.04 -15.72 0.22
CA GLU A 39 31.50 -17.01 -0.23
C GLU A 39 30.23 -17.31 0.55
N ALA A 40 29.10 -17.40 -0.18
CA ALA A 40 27.80 -17.64 0.39
C ALA A 40 27.71 -19.05 1.01
N LYS A 41 26.95 -19.18 2.09
CA LYS A 41 26.65 -20.46 2.72
C LYS A 41 25.69 -21.25 1.83
N GLU A 42 26.14 -22.40 1.36
CA GLU A 42 25.31 -23.33 0.57
C GLU A 42 24.30 -24.04 1.47
N HIS A 43 23.02 -23.96 1.12
CA HIS A 43 21.95 -24.64 1.83
C HIS A 43 20.87 -25.12 0.84
N LYS A 44 20.15 -26.20 1.19
CA LYS A 44 19.05 -26.76 0.38
C LYS A 44 17.93 -25.75 0.08
N ILE A 45 17.77 -24.76 0.95
CA ILE A 45 16.83 -23.65 0.84
C ILE A 45 17.67 -22.38 0.72
N GLY A 46 17.67 -21.76 -0.46
CA GLY A 46 18.52 -20.60 -0.75
C GLY A 46 18.31 -19.42 0.20
N ALA A 47 17.07 -19.18 0.66
CA ALA A 47 16.77 -18.12 1.64
C ALA A 47 17.48 -18.31 2.98
N VAL A 48 17.61 -19.56 3.45
CA VAL A 48 18.37 -19.89 4.67
C VAL A 48 19.86 -19.67 4.44
N GLY A 49 20.39 -20.13 3.29
CA GLY A 49 21.81 -19.90 2.96
C GLY A 49 22.17 -18.41 2.84
N LEU A 50 21.27 -17.59 2.29
CA LEU A 50 21.41 -16.13 2.29
C LEU A 50 21.44 -15.57 3.71
N TRP A 51 20.50 -15.98 4.57
CA TRP A 51 20.46 -15.53 5.97
C TRP A 51 21.73 -15.92 6.74
N GLU A 52 22.18 -17.17 6.63
CA GLU A 52 23.42 -17.64 7.27
C GLU A 52 24.66 -16.87 6.76
N SER A 53 24.66 -16.46 5.48
CA SER A 53 25.71 -15.60 4.93
C SER A 53 25.70 -14.20 5.55
N ILE A 54 24.51 -13.62 5.74
CA ILE A 54 24.34 -12.34 6.45
C ILE A 54 24.82 -12.46 7.90
N GLN A 55 24.45 -13.52 8.62
CA GLN A 55 24.93 -13.78 9.99
C GLN A 55 26.46 -13.88 10.03
N HIS A 56 27.05 -14.65 9.12
CA HIS A 56 28.51 -14.77 9.03
C HIS A 56 29.21 -13.42 8.83
N ILE A 57 28.67 -12.56 7.97
CA ILE A 57 29.19 -11.19 7.78
C ILE A 57 29.12 -10.42 9.09
N LEU A 58 27.95 -10.39 9.73
CA LEU A 58 27.72 -9.65 10.98
C LEU A 58 28.60 -10.16 12.13
N GLU A 59 28.85 -11.46 12.23
CA GLU A 59 29.61 -12.06 13.33
C GLU A 59 31.14 -11.95 13.16
N HIS A 60 31.63 -11.96 11.92
CA HIS A 60 33.07 -12.17 11.69
C HIS A 60 33.75 -11.11 10.83
N LEU A 61 33.00 -10.34 10.04
CA LEU A 61 33.57 -9.39 9.07
C LEU A 61 33.33 -7.93 9.44
N VAL A 62 32.23 -7.66 10.14
CA VAL A 62 31.93 -6.32 10.66
C VAL A 62 32.82 -6.00 11.86
N THR A 63 33.37 -4.79 11.88
CA THR A 63 34.23 -4.28 12.95
C THR A 63 33.50 -3.21 13.78
N ASP A 64 33.98 -2.93 14.99
CA ASP A 64 33.41 -1.89 15.87
C ASP A 64 33.46 -0.47 15.32
N LYS A 65 34.21 -0.24 14.25
CA LYS A 65 34.33 1.06 13.57
C LYS A 65 33.28 1.26 12.48
N ASP A 66 32.56 0.21 12.10
CA ASP A 66 31.59 0.28 11.01
C ASP A 66 30.25 0.82 11.52
N ASP A 67 29.98 2.09 11.23
CA ASP A 67 28.68 2.73 11.50
C ASP A 67 27.51 2.11 10.73
N PHE A 68 27.83 1.57 9.55
CA PHE A 68 26.93 0.88 8.64
C PHE A 68 27.74 0.06 7.65
N ILE A 69 27.10 -0.93 7.04
CA ILE A 69 27.68 -1.77 5.99
C ILE A 69 26.72 -1.86 4.82
N LEU A 70 27.23 -2.17 3.64
CA LEU A 70 26.45 -2.58 2.49
C LEU A 70 26.52 -4.11 2.36
N ILE A 71 25.36 -4.77 2.42
CA ILE A 71 25.19 -6.14 1.94
C ILE A 71 24.63 -6.09 0.53
N CYS A 72 25.24 -6.85 -0.36
CA CYS A 72 24.93 -6.87 -1.78
C CYS A 72 24.84 -8.32 -2.27
N GLU A 73 23.81 -8.63 -3.05
CA GLU A 73 23.69 -9.93 -3.72
C GLU A 73 24.43 -9.91 -5.06
N ASP A 74 24.87 -11.06 -5.54
CA ASP A 74 25.66 -11.20 -6.77
C ASP A 74 24.85 -11.03 -8.08
N ASP A 75 23.54 -10.83 -8.00
CA ASP A 75 22.67 -10.39 -9.12
C ASP A 75 22.32 -8.90 -9.06
N HIS A 76 22.97 -8.13 -8.19
CA HIS A 76 22.87 -6.69 -8.18
C HIS A 76 23.25 -6.05 -9.53
N GLN A 77 22.48 -5.05 -9.94
CA GLN A 77 22.82 -4.13 -11.01
C GLN A 77 22.49 -2.68 -10.63
N PHE A 78 23.44 -1.77 -10.86
CA PHE A 78 23.20 -0.33 -10.78
C PHE A 78 22.29 0.14 -11.91
N THR A 79 21.34 1.03 -11.58
CA THR A 79 20.52 1.72 -12.58
C THR A 79 21.26 2.94 -13.14
N THR A 80 20.68 3.57 -14.15
CA THR A 80 21.15 4.87 -14.65
C THR A 80 20.99 6.00 -13.65
N ALA A 81 20.16 5.83 -12.61
CA ALA A 81 19.97 6.82 -11.54
C ALA A 81 21.08 6.77 -10.48
N TYR A 82 21.93 5.73 -10.47
CA TYR A 82 23.02 5.66 -9.50
C TYR A 82 24.02 6.80 -9.70
N THR A 83 24.25 7.55 -8.61
CA THR A 83 25.45 8.37 -8.43
C THR A 83 25.96 8.22 -7.00
N ALA A 84 27.26 8.43 -6.80
CA ALA A 84 27.84 8.43 -5.45
C ALA A 84 27.18 9.49 -4.55
N ASP A 85 26.81 10.64 -5.12
CA ASP A 85 26.15 11.73 -4.39
C ASP A 85 24.74 11.36 -3.92
N ILE A 86 23.93 10.72 -4.79
CA ILE A 86 22.59 10.25 -4.40
C ILE A 86 22.69 9.23 -3.28
N LEU A 87 23.61 8.27 -3.39
CA LEU A 87 23.84 7.27 -2.35
C LEU A 87 24.27 7.92 -1.03
N GLN A 88 25.26 8.82 -1.06
CA GLN A 88 25.78 9.48 0.14
C GLN A 88 24.74 10.38 0.82
N ASN A 89 23.98 11.15 0.03
CA ASN A 89 22.90 11.99 0.56
C ASN A 89 21.78 11.14 1.16
N SER A 90 21.43 10.02 0.53
CA SER A 90 20.43 9.08 1.04
C SER A 90 20.87 8.42 2.34
N ILE A 91 22.13 8.00 2.45
CA ILE A 91 22.70 7.48 3.70
C ILE A 91 22.65 8.52 4.81
N LYS A 92 23.04 9.77 4.51
CA LYS A 92 23.01 10.87 5.48
C LYS A 92 21.58 11.10 5.99
N LEU A 93 20.62 11.24 5.09
CA LEU A 93 19.21 11.45 5.44
C LEU A 93 18.63 10.27 6.21
N ALA A 94 18.97 9.04 5.82
CA ALA A 94 18.56 7.84 6.54
C ALA A 94 19.14 7.82 7.96
N LYS A 95 20.41 8.21 8.17
CA LYS A 95 20.99 8.36 9.52
C LYS A 95 20.25 9.41 10.35
N GLU A 96 19.94 10.58 9.77
CA GLU A 96 19.17 11.65 10.44
C GLU A 96 17.77 11.19 10.86
N LYS A 97 17.15 10.28 10.09
CA LYS A 97 15.85 9.67 10.42
C LYS A 97 15.98 8.38 11.25
N GLU A 98 17.16 8.11 11.79
CA GLU A 98 17.48 6.93 12.59
C GLU A 98 17.06 5.63 11.87
N ALA A 99 17.44 5.47 10.61
CA ALA A 99 17.19 4.26 9.85
C ALA A 99 17.89 3.04 10.47
N ASP A 100 17.20 1.90 10.42
CA ASP A 100 17.77 0.57 10.67
C ASP A 100 18.32 -0.03 9.38
N ILE A 101 17.63 0.22 8.26
CA ILE A 101 18.00 -0.25 6.92
C ILE A 101 17.63 0.78 5.83
N LEU A 102 18.50 0.89 4.82
CA LEU A 102 18.29 1.69 3.60
C LEU A 102 18.51 0.82 2.36
N LEU A 103 17.52 0.78 1.48
CA LEU A 103 17.48 -0.10 0.32
C LEU A 103 17.74 0.69 -0.97
N GLY A 104 18.58 0.16 -1.86
CA GLY A 104 18.89 0.80 -3.15
C GLY A 104 17.75 0.71 -4.18
N GLY A 105 16.82 -0.21 -3.96
CA GLY A 105 15.60 -0.43 -4.73
C GLY A 105 14.93 -1.73 -4.26
N VAL A 106 13.64 -1.90 -4.57
CA VAL A 106 12.85 -3.06 -4.11
C VAL A 106 12.01 -3.61 -5.26
N SER A 107 11.82 -4.93 -5.29
CA SER A 107 11.00 -5.60 -6.30
C SER A 107 9.50 -5.46 -6.02
N TRP A 108 9.14 -5.19 -4.77
CA TRP A 108 7.79 -4.88 -4.35
C TRP A 108 7.84 -4.13 -3.02
N CYS A 109 6.84 -3.27 -2.79
CA CYS A 109 6.58 -2.73 -1.46
C CYS A 109 5.07 -2.58 -1.22
N ASN A 110 4.69 -2.63 0.06
CA ASN A 110 3.36 -2.26 0.53
C ASN A 110 3.49 -1.04 1.42
N ALA A 111 2.56 -0.09 1.23
CA ALA A 111 2.52 1.23 1.86
C ALA A 111 3.85 1.99 1.78
N ALA A 112 3.86 3.12 1.11
CA ALA A 112 5.05 3.95 0.97
C ALA A 112 4.72 5.41 1.23
N VAL A 113 5.61 6.09 1.96
CA VAL A 113 5.47 7.50 2.34
C VAL A 113 6.69 8.28 1.84
N PRO A 114 6.52 9.30 1.00
CA PRO A 114 7.62 10.16 0.58
C PRO A 114 8.11 10.99 1.76
N VAL A 115 9.35 10.73 2.19
CA VAL A 115 10.07 11.52 3.20
C VAL A 115 10.66 12.75 2.55
N THR A 116 11.29 12.56 1.39
CA THR A 116 11.81 13.58 0.49
C THR A 116 11.57 13.13 -0.95
N ASP A 117 11.98 13.94 -1.93
CA ASP A 117 11.93 13.57 -3.35
C ASP A 117 12.86 12.40 -3.70
N HIS A 118 13.76 12.00 -2.79
CA HIS A 118 14.75 10.93 -3.00
C HIS A 118 14.70 9.79 -2.00
N LEU A 119 13.76 9.82 -1.05
CA LEU A 119 13.69 8.82 0.01
C LEU A 119 12.25 8.53 0.39
N PHE A 120 11.92 7.24 0.42
CA PHE A 120 10.64 6.75 0.88
C PHE A 120 10.81 5.93 2.15
N TRP A 121 9.88 6.11 3.09
CA TRP A 121 9.61 5.08 4.08
C TRP A 121 8.70 4.03 3.45
N VAL A 122 8.89 2.76 3.80
CA VAL A 122 8.03 1.65 3.33
C VAL A 122 7.63 0.76 4.50
N ASN A 123 6.44 0.14 4.45
CA ASN A 123 5.99 -0.78 5.50
C ASN A 123 6.45 -2.23 5.27
N LYS A 124 6.27 -2.75 4.07
CA LYS A 124 6.79 -4.07 3.69
C LYS A 124 7.53 -3.95 2.38
N PHE A 125 8.52 -4.80 2.17
CA PHE A 125 9.28 -4.82 0.93
C PHE A 125 9.76 -6.23 0.62
N SER A 126 10.12 -6.44 -0.64
CA SER A 126 10.96 -7.57 -1.08
C SER A 126 12.15 -7.07 -1.90
N GLY A 127 13.22 -7.85 -1.90
CA GLY A 127 14.50 -7.52 -2.56
C GLY A 127 15.54 -6.94 -1.59
N LEU A 128 16.68 -7.62 -1.48
CA LEU A 128 17.82 -7.24 -0.64
C LEU A 128 19.13 -7.12 -1.43
N GLN A 129 19.05 -7.07 -2.76
CA GLN A 129 20.21 -7.05 -3.65
C GLN A 129 21.17 -5.89 -3.37
N PHE A 130 20.70 -4.81 -2.75
CA PHE A 130 21.51 -3.69 -2.27
C PHE A 130 20.89 -3.11 -1.00
N ALA A 131 21.43 -3.50 0.15
CA ALA A 131 20.91 -3.13 1.46
C ALA A 131 22.02 -2.56 2.36
N ILE A 132 21.84 -1.31 2.78
CA ILE A 132 22.68 -0.67 3.79
C ILE A 132 22.07 -0.92 5.16
N ILE A 133 22.82 -1.56 6.02
CA ILE A 133 22.40 -1.91 7.39
C ILE A 133 23.16 -0.99 8.34
N PHE A 134 22.42 -0.30 9.22
CA PHE A 134 23.01 0.62 10.20
C PHE A 134 23.37 -0.11 11.50
N ARG A 135 24.43 0.35 12.19
CA ARG A 135 25.04 -0.35 13.34
C ARG A 135 24.06 -0.75 14.43
N LYS A 136 23.09 0.11 14.76
CA LYS A 136 22.07 -0.20 15.79
C LYS A 136 21.23 -1.43 15.46
N PHE A 137 21.17 -1.82 14.20
CA PHE A 137 20.40 -2.97 13.73
C PHE A 137 21.21 -4.26 13.65
N PHE A 138 22.55 -4.20 13.79
CA PHE A 138 23.40 -5.39 13.71
C PHE A 138 23.04 -6.41 14.79
N ASP A 139 22.91 -5.99 16.05
CA ASP A 139 22.60 -6.89 17.16
C ASP A 139 21.17 -7.44 17.10
N VAL A 140 20.24 -6.65 16.55
CA VAL A 140 18.87 -7.09 16.29
C VAL A 140 18.88 -8.23 15.27
N LEU A 141 19.63 -8.09 14.19
CA LEU A 141 19.77 -9.15 13.18
C LEU A 141 20.52 -10.37 13.72
N ARG A 142 21.57 -10.20 14.52
CA ARG A 142 22.33 -11.31 15.13
C ARG A 142 21.47 -12.16 16.07
N SER A 143 20.56 -11.53 16.81
CA SER A 143 19.71 -12.22 17.79
C SER A 143 18.43 -12.81 17.20
N LEU A 144 18.16 -12.57 15.91
CA LEU A 144 16.94 -12.98 15.25
C LEU A 144 16.94 -14.47 14.90
N SER A 145 15.94 -15.19 15.37
CA SER A 145 15.68 -16.56 14.92
C SER A 145 15.15 -16.57 13.48
N PHE A 146 15.71 -17.44 12.64
CA PHE A 146 15.31 -17.63 11.25
C PHE A 146 14.93 -19.09 11.00
N GLN A 147 13.78 -19.31 10.36
CA GLN A 147 13.20 -20.63 10.09
C GLN A 147 13.22 -20.96 8.59
N GLU A 148 13.00 -22.22 8.23
CA GLU A 148 13.04 -22.67 6.82
C GLU A 148 12.01 -21.98 5.91
N GLN A 149 10.89 -21.50 6.47
CA GLN A 149 9.85 -20.76 5.75
C GLN A 149 10.09 -19.24 5.69
N ASP A 150 11.10 -18.73 6.40
CA ASP A 150 11.38 -17.30 6.43
C ASP A 150 12.09 -16.87 5.13
N ALA A 151 11.84 -15.64 4.71
CA ALA A 151 12.64 -14.93 3.72
C ALA A 151 13.28 -13.72 4.39
N ALA A 152 14.55 -13.44 4.05
CA ALA A 152 15.33 -12.40 4.72
C ALA A 152 14.67 -11.01 4.63
N ASP A 153 14.14 -10.66 3.46
CA ASP A 153 13.45 -9.39 3.23
C ASP A 153 12.19 -9.25 4.09
N TYR A 154 11.28 -10.22 4.05
CA TYR A 154 10.06 -10.20 4.87
C TYR A 154 10.36 -10.25 6.36
N LYS A 155 11.38 -11.00 6.78
CA LYS A 155 11.79 -11.07 8.18
C LYS A 155 12.30 -9.72 8.67
N ILE A 156 13.19 -9.08 7.91
CA ILE A 156 13.69 -7.73 8.22
C ILE A 156 12.55 -6.72 8.21
N ALA A 157 11.69 -6.75 7.20
CA ALA A 157 10.56 -5.83 7.09
C ALA A 157 9.60 -5.94 8.29
N ALA A 158 9.44 -7.13 8.88
CA ALA A 158 8.53 -7.37 10.00
C ALA A 158 9.05 -6.86 11.36
N ILE A 159 10.36 -6.69 11.51
CA ILE A 159 10.97 -6.44 12.83
C ILE A 159 11.45 -5.00 13.06
N THR A 160 11.36 -4.14 12.05
CA THR A 160 11.67 -2.70 12.18
C THR A 160 10.63 -1.84 11.49
N GLU A 161 10.30 -0.68 12.05
CA GLU A 161 9.57 0.40 11.37
C GLU A 161 10.50 1.42 10.69
N LYS A 162 11.82 1.40 10.93
CA LYS A 162 12.77 2.42 10.45
C LYS A 162 13.50 1.98 9.17
N LYS A 163 12.72 1.64 8.15
CA LYS A 163 13.19 1.12 6.86
C LYS A 163 12.85 2.08 5.72
N PHE A 164 13.85 2.34 4.88
CA PHE A 164 13.75 3.32 3.80
C PHE A 164 14.25 2.77 2.48
N VAL A 165 13.75 3.34 1.38
CA VAL A 165 14.12 3.01 0.00
C VAL A 165 14.54 4.29 -0.71
N ILE A 166 15.66 4.23 -1.44
CA ILE A 166 16.17 5.32 -2.27
C ILE A 166 15.29 5.46 -3.52
N TYR A 167 14.93 6.70 -3.88
CA TYR A 167 14.22 7.01 -5.11
C TYR A 167 14.95 8.07 -5.95
N PRO A 168 14.99 7.95 -7.29
CA PRO A 168 14.72 6.73 -8.05
C PRO A 168 15.64 5.57 -7.61
N PHE A 169 15.24 4.32 -7.89
CA PHE A 169 16.06 3.17 -7.52
C PHE A 169 17.44 3.30 -8.12
N ILE A 170 18.48 3.19 -7.28
CA ILE A 170 19.88 3.15 -7.70
C ILE A 170 20.36 1.72 -7.95
N SER A 171 19.59 0.73 -7.50
CA SER A 171 19.87 -0.69 -7.65
C SER A 171 18.62 -1.47 -7.97
N ILE A 172 18.75 -2.41 -8.91
CA ILE A 172 17.77 -3.46 -9.21
C ILE A 172 18.47 -4.81 -9.22
N GLN A 173 17.68 -5.87 -9.28
CA GLN A 173 18.18 -7.22 -9.52
C GLN A 173 18.16 -7.51 -11.01
N LYS A 174 19.25 -8.08 -11.52
CA LYS A 174 19.33 -8.60 -12.88
C LYS A 174 18.76 -10.02 -12.93
N GLY A 175 17.84 -10.27 -13.85
CA GLY A 175 17.37 -11.61 -14.15
C GLY A 175 18.50 -12.48 -14.72
N TYR A 176 18.67 -13.66 -14.14
CA TYR A 176 19.40 -14.76 -14.73
C TYR A 176 18.38 -15.86 -15.03
N ASP A 177 18.63 -16.72 -16.03
CA ASP A 177 17.74 -17.84 -16.40
C ASP A 177 17.60 -18.92 -15.29
N TYR A 178 18.10 -18.64 -14.08
CA TYR A 178 18.07 -19.49 -12.89
C TYR A 178 18.12 -18.67 -11.59
N SER A 179 17.41 -19.11 -10.55
CA SER A 179 17.41 -18.59 -9.19
C SER A 179 17.27 -19.73 -8.18
N ASP A 180 18.23 -19.83 -7.24
CA ASP A 180 18.19 -20.82 -6.16
C ASP A 180 17.37 -20.34 -4.95
N VAL A 181 16.84 -19.11 -4.99
CA VAL A 181 16.01 -18.52 -3.93
C VAL A 181 14.52 -18.58 -4.30
N THR A 182 14.18 -18.29 -5.55
CA THR A 182 12.78 -18.21 -5.98
C THR A 182 12.62 -18.74 -7.40
N ALA A 183 12.20 -20.00 -7.52
CA ALA A 183 11.97 -20.63 -8.84
C ALA A 183 10.97 -19.88 -9.73
N LYS A 184 10.02 -19.14 -9.12
CA LYS A 184 9.07 -18.27 -9.84
C LYS A 184 9.75 -17.14 -10.63
N ASN A 185 10.95 -16.74 -10.23
CA ASN A 185 11.72 -15.66 -10.86
C ASN A 185 12.55 -16.14 -12.06
N ASN A 186 12.53 -17.44 -12.39
CA ASN A 186 13.24 -18.00 -13.54
C ASN A 186 12.58 -17.69 -14.89
N GLN A 187 11.49 -16.90 -14.89
CA GLN A 187 10.87 -16.39 -16.10
C GLN A 187 11.65 -15.16 -16.59
N VAL A 188 12.14 -15.22 -17.83
CA VAL A 188 12.90 -14.13 -18.46
C VAL A 188 12.12 -12.81 -18.38
N GLY A 189 12.76 -11.76 -17.86
CA GLY A 189 12.22 -10.40 -17.77
C GLY A 189 11.29 -10.12 -16.57
N ARG A 190 10.88 -11.16 -15.82
CA ARG A 190 9.96 -11.00 -14.68
C ARG A 190 10.54 -10.15 -13.56
N VAL A 191 11.82 -10.34 -13.25
CA VAL A 191 12.47 -9.63 -12.13
C VAL A 191 12.54 -8.14 -12.46
N GLU A 192 12.97 -7.79 -13.67
CA GLU A 192 13.02 -6.42 -14.16
C GLU A 192 11.64 -5.75 -14.13
N GLU A 193 10.60 -6.48 -14.55
CA GLU A 193 9.21 -6.00 -14.51
C GLU A 193 8.73 -5.70 -13.08
N LEU A 194 9.09 -6.53 -12.10
CA LEU A 194 8.74 -6.29 -10.69
C LEU A 194 9.35 -4.98 -10.17
N PHE A 195 10.64 -4.75 -10.42
CA PHE A 195 11.29 -3.48 -10.03
C PHE A 195 10.71 -2.27 -10.78
N ALA A 196 10.42 -2.41 -12.08
CA ALA A 196 9.79 -1.35 -12.86
C ALA A 196 8.40 -1.00 -12.33
N SER A 197 7.59 -2.01 -12.00
CA SER A 197 6.26 -1.84 -11.41
C SER A 197 6.33 -1.17 -10.03
N SER A 198 7.28 -1.59 -9.18
CA SER A 198 7.47 -0.96 -7.87
C SER A 198 7.97 0.47 -8.00
N LEU A 199 8.83 0.79 -8.98
CA LEU A 199 9.30 2.15 -9.22
C LEU A 199 8.15 3.06 -9.69
N ALA A 200 7.36 2.59 -10.66
CA ALA A 200 6.18 3.31 -11.18
C ALA A 200 5.15 3.58 -10.07
N SER A 201 5.00 2.63 -9.14
CA SER A 201 4.16 2.78 -7.96
C SER A 201 4.62 3.92 -7.05
N LEU A 202 5.92 4.06 -6.78
CA LEU A 202 6.46 5.18 -6.00
C LEU A 202 6.36 6.51 -6.76
N GLU A 203 6.56 6.50 -8.08
CA GLU A 203 6.38 7.70 -8.91
C GLU A 203 4.93 8.20 -8.88
N ALA A 204 3.95 7.28 -8.95
CA ALA A 204 2.53 7.62 -8.83
C ALA A 204 2.24 8.30 -7.48
N ILE A 205 2.87 7.85 -6.39
CA ILE A 205 2.73 8.46 -5.07
C ILE A 205 3.21 9.92 -5.07
N LEU A 206 4.36 10.22 -5.68
CA LEU A 206 4.85 11.60 -5.78
C LEU A 206 3.91 12.49 -6.58
N LYS A 207 3.38 11.98 -7.71
CA LYS A 207 2.42 12.70 -8.55
C LYS A 207 1.14 13.03 -7.77
N VAL A 208 0.62 12.07 -7.01
CA VAL A 208 -0.56 12.27 -6.16
C VAL A 208 -0.28 13.28 -5.05
N LYS A 209 0.85 13.15 -4.35
CA LYS A 209 1.27 14.10 -3.30
C LYS A 209 1.39 15.52 -3.87
N GLN A 210 1.98 15.67 -5.05
CA GLN A 210 2.09 16.95 -5.73
C GLN A 210 0.72 17.51 -6.12
N TYR A 211 -0.17 16.68 -6.69
CA TYR A 211 -1.51 17.08 -7.09
C TYR A 211 -2.31 17.63 -5.91
N TYR A 212 -2.42 16.86 -4.82
CA TYR A 212 -3.17 17.29 -3.64
C TYR A 212 -2.46 18.37 -2.83
N GLY A 213 -1.12 18.43 -2.84
CA GLY A 213 -0.37 19.52 -2.18
C GLY A 213 -0.49 20.88 -2.88
N GLN A 214 -0.90 20.91 -4.16
CA GLN A 214 -1.19 22.14 -4.90
C GLN A 214 -2.64 22.61 -4.76
N GLN A 215 -3.55 21.71 -4.39
CA GLN A 215 -4.90 22.08 -4.02
C GLN A 215 -4.83 22.62 -2.61
N SER A 216 -5.01 23.93 -2.45
CA SER A 216 -5.21 24.50 -1.11
C SER A 216 -6.34 23.73 -0.43
N ASP A 217 -6.17 23.35 0.84
CA ASP A 217 -7.30 22.94 1.66
C ASP A 217 -8.36 24.03 1.49
N HIS A 218 -9.44 23.69 0.80
CA HIS A 218 -10.57 24.58 0.72
C HIS A 218 -11.10 24.65 2.15
N GLU A 219 -10.75 25.73 2.84
CA GLU A 219 -11.31 26.04 4.15
C GLU A 219 -12.80 26.16 3.93
N ILE A 220 -13.52 25.14 4.40
CA ILE A 220 -14.95 25.23 4.55
C ILE A 220 -15.18 26.35 5.56
N PRO A 221 -15.97 27.39 5.22
CA PRO A 221 -16.24 28.48 6.14
C PRO A 221 -16.66 27.94 7.51
N THR A 222 -16.13 28.50 8.59
CA THR A 222 -16.43 28.06 9.96
C THR A 222 -17.91 28.14 10.30
N ASP A 223 -18.67 28.94 9.56
CA ASP A 223 -20.11 29.13 9.72
C ASP A 223 -20.95 28.24 8.78
N THR A 224 -20.36 27.18 8.22
CA THR A 224 -21.11 26.25 7.34
C THR A 224 -22.13 25.46 8.17
N GLU A 225 -23.40 25.78 7.99
CA GLU A 225 -24.53 25.12 8.66
C GLU A 225 -24.82 23.76 8.01
N PHE A 226 -24.23 22.70 8.58
CA PHE A 226 -24.46 21.32 8.16
C PHE A 226 -25.88 20.83 8.47
N GLU A 227 -26.62 21.50 9.36
CA GLU A 227 -28.00 21.15 9.77
C GLU A 227 -28.99 21.06 8.61
N THR A 228 -28.71 21.75 7.50
CA THR A 228 -29.58 21.82 6.33
C THR A 228 -29.22 20.82 5.23
N ILE A 229 -28.09 20.11 5.38
CA ILE A 229 -27.60 19.18 4.37
C ILE A 229 -28.19 17.80 4.61
N THR A 230 -28.89 17.28 3.60
CA THR A 230 -29.38 15.91 3.55
C THR A 230 -28.93 15.28 2.23
N LEU A 231 -28.29 14.11 2.33
CA LEU A 231 -27.77 13.38 1.17
C LEU A 231 -28.74 12.27 0.75
N PRO A 232 -29.12 12.18 -0.54
CA PRO A 232 -29.82 11.02 -1.08
C PRO A 232 -29.01 9.75 -0.80
N THR A 233 -29.63 8.81 -0.07
CA THR A 233 -28.94 7.62 0.44
C THR A 233 -29.66 6.36 -0.01
N TYR A 234 -29.03 5.59 -0.88
CA TYR A 234 -29.59 4.39 -1.47
C TYR A 234 -29.03 3.15 -0.80
N VAL A 235 -29.89 2.37 -0.15
CA VAL A 235 -29.51 1.11 0.49
C VAL A 235 -29.86 -0.07 -0.41
N ILE A 236 -28.86 -0.84 -0.81
CA ILE A 236 -29.01 -2.07 -1.58
C ILE A 236 -29.40 -3.20 -0.63
N ASN A 237 -30.55 -3.81 -0.85
CA ASN A 237 -31.04 -4.93 -0.03
C ASN A 237 -31.80 -5.95 -0.88
N LEU A 238 -31.59 -7.24 -0.63
CA LEU A 238 -32.46 -8.29 -1.18
C LEU A 238 -33.71 -8.46 -0.29
N PRO A 239 -34.93 -8.53 -0.84
CA PRO A 239 -36.17 -8.58 -0.05
C PRO A 239 -36.22 -9.73 0.96
N GLU A 240 -35.58 -10.86 0.66
CA GLU A 240 -35.49 -12.02 1.55
C GLU A 240 -34.58 -11.80 2.78
N ARG A 241 -33.69 -10.80 2.78
CA ARG A 241 -32.74 -10.50 3.88
C ARG A 241 -33.35 -9.58 4.93
N VAL A 242 -34.45 -10.03 5.52
CA VAL A 242 -35.24 -9.23 6.47
C VAL A 242 -34.44 -8.76 7.68
N GLU A 243 -33.46 -9.55 8.13
CA GLU A 243 -32.57 -9.24 9.24
C GLU A 243 -31.50 -8.18 8.89
N ARG A 244 -30.97 -8.21 7.66
CA ARG A 244 -30.04 -7.19 7.17
C ARG A 244 -30.77 -5.87 6.93
N LEU A 245 -32.00 -5.93 6.40
CA LEU A 245 -32.87 -4.77 6.28
C LEU A 245 -33.20 -4.12 7.65
N ALA A 246 -33.47 -4.93 8.67
CA ALA A 246 -33.72 -4.42 10.02
C ALA A 246 -32.45 -3.77 10.61
N HIS A 247 -31.29 -4.42 10.44
CA HIS A 247 -30.00 -3.90 10.87
C HIS A 247 -29.67 -2.56 10.21
N ILE A 248 -29.74 -2.46 8.89
CA ILE A 248 -29.35 -1.24 8.19
C ILE A 248 -30.28 -0.07 8.50
N LYS A 249 -31.59 -0.32 8.67
CA LYS A 249 -32.53 0.71 9.13
C LYS A 249 -32.16 1.25 10.51
N GLN A 250 -31.71 0.37 11.42
CA GLN A 250 -31.23 0.78 12.74
C GLN A 250 -29.95 1.64 12.64
N GLN A 251 -29.03 1.32 11.71
CA GLN A 251 -27.80 2.10 11.53
C GLN A 251 -28.09 3.55 11.14
N PHE A 252 -29.14 3.81 10.37
CA PHE A 252 -29.53 5.16 9.92
C PHE A 252 -30.59 5.84 10.80
N GLU A 253 -31.07 5.17 11.87
CA GLU A 253 -32.12 5.73 12.72
C GLU A 253 -31.67 7.04 13.39
N GLY A 254 -32.47 8.10 13.23
CA GLY A 254 -32.21 9.41 13.82
C GLY A 254 -31.11 10.24 13.11
N ARG A 255 -30.56 9.76 11.99
CA ARG A 255 -29.51 10.46 11.21
C ARG A 255 -30.14 11.25 10.06
N MET A 256 -30.51 12.50 10.36
CA MET A 256 -31.26 13.38 9.44
C MET A 256 -30.45 13.82 8.21
N GLU A 257 -29.13 13.64 8.24
CA GLU A 257 -28.21 13.89 7.13
C GLU A 257 -28.35 12.87 5.97
N PHE A 258 -29.11 11.79 6.16
CA PHE A 258 -29.35 10.76 5.14
C PHE A 258 -30.83 10.63 4.78
N ASP A 259 -31.17 10.84 3.51
CA ASP A 259 -32.51 10.53 2.98
C ASP A 259 -32.57 9.09 2.46
N LEU A 260 -33.10 8.19 3.29
CA LEU A 260 -32.99 6.75 3.10
C LEU A 260 -33.97 6.20 2.06
N ASN A 261 -33.44 5.65 0.98
CA ASN A 261 -34.15 5.00 -0.11
C ASN A 261 -33.74 3.52 -0.17
N ILE A 262 -34.64 2.61 0.20
CA ILE A 262 -34.37 1.16 0.10
C ILE A 262 -34.57 0.71 -1.35
N ILE A 263 -33.49 0.22 -1.97
CA ILE A 263 -33.48 -0.27 -3.35
C ILE A 263 -33.37 -1.78 -3.35
N GLU A 264 -34.34 -2.42 -4.00
CA GLU A 264 -34.28 -3.85 -4.29
C GLU A 264 -33.08 -4.14 -5.19
N ALA A 265 -32.17 -4.98 -4.67
CA ALA A 265 -30.96 -5.40 -5.35
C ALA A 265 -31.27 -6.22 -6.61
N CYS A 266 -30.47 -6.02 -7.66
CA CYS A 266 -30.51 -6.83 -8.86
C CYS A 266 -30.06 -8.26 -8.55
N LYS A 267 -30.99 -9.20 -8.49
CA LYS A 267 -30.70 -10.61 -8.23
C LYS A 267 -30.06 -11.28 -9.46
N GLN A 268 -28.91 -11.91 -9.25
CA GLN A 268 -28.15 -12.65 -10.25
C GLN A 268 -27.67 -13.99 -9.66
N GLU A 269 -27.23 -14.92 -10.52
CA GLU A 269 -26.59 -16.16 -10.06
C GLU A 269 -25.27 -15.87 -9.32
N VAL A 270 -24.50 -14.91 -9.83
CA VAL A 270 -23.30 -14.38 -9.17
C VAL A 270 -23.66 -13.10 -8.42
N GLY A 271 -23.60 -13.12 -7.09
CA GLY A 271 -23.99 -11.96 -6.27
C GLY A 271 -23.16 -10.69 -6.54
N ALA A 272 -21.87 -10.84 -6.87
CA ALA A 272 -21.01 -9.71 -7.24
C ALA A 272 -21.49 -8.96 -8.49
N LEU A 273 -21.98 -9.69 -9.50
CA LEU A 273 -22.62 -9.11 -10.69
C LEU A 273 -23.91 -8.38 -10.29
N GLY A 274 -24.71 -8.99 -9.42
CA GLY A 274 -25.93 -8.37 -8.88
C GLY A 274 -25.67 -7.06 -8.14
N LEU A 275 -24.59 -7.00 -7.35
CA LEU A 275 -24.15 -5.77 -6.67
C LEU A 275 -23.78 -4.67 -7.68
N TRP A 276 -22.93 -4.99 -8.67
CA TRP A 276 -22.54 -4.02 -9.71
C TRP A 276 -23.74 -3.47 -10.48
N MET A 277 -24.68 -4.34 -10.87
CA MET A 277 -25.91 -3.93 -11.54
C MET A 277 -26.79 -3.05 -10.64
N SER A 278 -26.83 -3.32 -9.34
CA SER A 278 -27.57 -2.52 -8.36
C SER A 278 -26.99 -1.11 -8.23
N ILE A 279 -25.66 -1.00 -8.17
CA ILE A 279 -24.95 0.29 -8.17
C ILE A 279 -25.28 1.08 -9.43
N ARG A 280 -25.21 0.45 -10.62
CA ARG A 280 -25.56 1.11 -11.89
C ARG A 280 -27.02 1.55 -11.96
N LYS A 281 -27.94 0.73 -11.44
CA LYS A 281 -29.37 1.09 -11.32
C LYS A 281 -29.54 2.35 -10.46
N ILE A 282 -28.88 2.41 -9.31
CA ILE A 282 -28.91 3.58 -8.42
C ILE A 282 -28.33 4.81 -9.11
N VAL A 283 -27.17 4.69 -9.75
CA VAL A 283 -26.52 5.80 -10.47
C VAL A 283 -27.40 6.32 -11.61
N ALA A 284 -28.09 5.44 -12.36
CA ALA A 284 -29.03 5.85 -13.39
C ALA A 284 -30.23 6.63 -12.81
N MET A 285 -30.78 6.17 -11.68
CA MET A 285 -31.86 6.86 -10.97
C MET A 285 -31.41 8.24 -10.45
N ALA A 286 -30.23 8.30 -9.84
CA ALA A 286 -29.65 9.53 -9.32
C ALA A 286 -29.39 10.56 -10.44
N LYS A 287 -28.88 10.09 -11.58
CA LYS A 287 -28.69 10.93 -12.78
C LYS A 287 -30.01 11.48 -13.31
N GLU A 288 -31.07 10.67 -13.37
CA GLU A 288 -32.42 11.12 -13.79
C GLU A 288 -33.01 12.14 -12.82
N ARG A 289 -32.69 12.02 -11.53
CA ARG A 289 -33.12 12.95 -10.47
C ARG A 289 -32.24 14.20 -10.34
N GLU A 290 -31.23 14.34 -11.19
CA GLU A 290 -30.26 15.45 -11.16
C GLU A 290 -29.56 15.59 -9.79
N GLU A 291 -29.25 14.46 -9.15
CA GLU A 291 -28.56 14.44 -7.86
C GLU A 291 -27.05 14.68 -8.05
N ASP A 292 -26.50 15.71 -7.40
CA ASP A 292 -25.07 16.06 -7.50
C ASP A 292 -24.14 15.11 -6.74
N VAL A 293 -24.66 14.52 -5.67
CA VAL A 293 -23.93 13.61 -4.79
C VAL A 293 -24.91 12.63 -4.18
N ILE A 294 -24.52 11.36 -4.12
CA ILE A 294 -25.32 10.30 -3.52
C ILE A 294 -24.47 9.46 -2.56
N VAL A 295 -25.13 8.86 -1.58
CA VAL A 295 -24.58 7.78 -0.77
C VAL A 295 -25.16 6.47 -1.27
N ILE A 296 -24.30 5.48 -1.51
CA ILE A 296 -24.71 4.09 -1.73
C ILE A 296 -24.23 3.28 -0.53
N SER A 297 -25.14 2.53 0.08
CA SER A 297 -24.86 1.65 1.21
C SER A 297 -25.32 0.23 0.92
N GLU A 298 -24.53 -0.75 1.31
CA GLU A 298 -24.97 -2.15 1.38
C GLU A 298 -25.71 -2.38 2.70
N ASP A 299 -26.56 -3.41 2.75
CA ASP A 299 -27.36 -3.80 3.92
C ASP A 299 -26.53 -4.45 5.06
N ASP A 300 -25.22 -4.66 4.88
CA ASP A 300 -24.27 -5.07 5.93
C ASP A 300 -23.38 -3.95 6.47
N HIS A 301 -23.59 -2.71 6.04
CA HIS A 301 -22.89 -1.56 6.61
C HIS A 301 -23.16 -1.43 8.12
N GLU A 302 -22.12 -1.07 8.87
CA GLU A 302 -22.20 -0.68 10.28
C GLU A 302 -21.36 0.58 10.50
N PHE A 303 -21.95 1.59 11.15
CA PHE A 303 -21.22 2.79 11.56
C PHE A 303 -20.25 2.44 12.70
N THR A 304 -19.03 2.97 12.62
CA THR A 304 -18.06 2.87 13.71
C THR A 304 -18.34 3.93 14.78
N ALA A 305 -17.63 3.81 15.91
CA ALA A 305 -17.64 4.84 16.95
C ALA A 305 -17.04 6.19 16.49
N ASP A 306 -16.30 6.20 15.37
CA ASP A 306 -15.67 7.41 14.82
C ASP A 306 -16.61 8.19 13.89
N TYR A 307 -17.83 7.69 13.62
CA TYR A 307 -18.81 8.45 12.84
C TYR A 307 -19.22 9.72 13.58
N SER A 308 -19.12 10.84 12.87
CA SER A 308 -19.71 12.13 13.26
C SER A 308 -20.31 12.79 12.03
N ARG A 309 -21.55 13.27 12.15
CA ARG A 309 -22.29 13.95 11.06
C ARG A 309 -21.45 15.07 10.46
N ASP A 310 -21.00 16.00 11.29
CA ASP A 310 -20.31 17.22 10.82
C ASP A 310 -18.95 16.88 10.22
N VAL A 311 -18.23 15.93 10.80
CA VAL A 311 -16.96 15.46 10.23
C VAL A 311 -17.20 14.79 8.88
N PHE A 312 -18.20 13.92 8.78
CA PHE A 312 -18.55 13.25 7.52
C PHE A 312 -18.92 14.27 6.43
N LEU A 313 -19.85 15.19 6.72
CA LEU A 313 -20.29 16.21 5.74
C LEU A 313 -19.17 17.17 5.36
N LYS A 314 -18.32 17.58 6.31
CA LYS A 314 -17.10 18.34 6.03
C LYS A 314 -16.22 17.59 5.02
N ASN A 315 -15.97 16.30 5.24
CA ASN A 315 -15.16 15.48 4.34
C ASN A 315 -15.81 15.35 2.95
N VAL A 316 -17.12 15.17 2.87
CA VAL A 316 -17.86 15.13 1.58
C VAL A 316 -17.71 16.44 0.81
N LEU A 317 -17.84 17.59 1.48
CA LEU A 317 -17.68 18.89 0.81
C LEU A 317 -16.22 19.15 0.40
N GLN A 318 -15.24 18.86 1.27
CA GLN A 318 -13.82 19.06 0.94
C GLN A 318 -13.40 18.18 -0.24
N SER A 319 -13.84 16.92 -0.25
CA SER A 319 -13.58 15.99 -1.36
C SER A 319 -14.20 16.45 -2.67
N PHE A 320 -15.38 17.09 -2.65
CA PHE A 320 -15.97 17.70 -3.84
C PHE A 320 -15.05 18.79 -4.42
N TYR A 321 -14.56 19.70 -3.57
CA TYR A 321 -13.63 20.75 -4.00
C TYR A 321 -12.27 20.21 -4.43
N GLN A 322 -11.84 19.09 -3.87
CA GLN A 322 -10.65 18.34 -4.29
C GLN A 322 -10.90 17.47 -5.54
N ASN A 323 -12.05 17.65 -6.20
CA ASN A 323 -12.43 16.96 -7.42
C ASN A 323 -12.40 15.43 -7.27
N ALA A 324 -12.87 14.89 -6.14
CA ALA A 324 -13.04 13.46 -5.94
C ALA A 324 -14.18 12.91 -6.82
N ASP A 325 -14.00 11.71 -7.36
CA ASP A 325 -15.02 10.96 -8.10
C ASP A 325 -15.87 10.11 -7.15
N TYR A 326 -15.25 9.52 -6.12
CA TYR A 326 -15.95 8.87 -5.03
C TYR A 326 -15.12 8.83 -3.73
N ILE A 327 -15.82 8.66 -2.59
CA ILE A 327 -15.23 8.42 -1.27
C ILE A 327 -15.73 7.10 -0.73
N SER A 328 -14.87 6.32 -0.10
CA SER A 328 -15.23 5.18 0.74
C SER A 328 -15.28 5.57 2.22
N GLY A 329 -16.34 5.19 2.94
CA GLY A 329 -16.44 5.40 4.39
C GLY A 329 -15.50 4.52 5.22
N GLY A 330 -14.92 3.48 4.60
CA GLY A 330 -13.95 2.57 5.17
C GLY A 330 -13.71 1.40 4.22
N THR A 331 -12.57 0.73 4.31
CA THR A 331 -12.18 -0.31 3.35
C THR A 331 -11.66 -1.56 4.02
N GLY A 332 -11.99 -2.73 3.46
CA GLY A 332 -11.38 -4.01 3.84
C GLY A 332 -9.93 -4.17 3.35
N GLY A 333 -9.45 -3.28 2.46
CA GLY A 333 -8.09 -3.34 1.97
C GLY A 333 -7.71 -2.10 1.17
N ALA A 334 -6.58 -1.50 1.55
CA ALA A 334 -5.96 -0.42 0.81
C ALA A 334 -4.56 -0.82 0.36
N SER A 335 -4.23 -0.55 -0.90
CA SER A 335 -2.86 -0.70 -1.41
C SER A 335 -1.99 0.47 -0.96
N LEU A 336 -1.32 1.18 -1.89
CA LEU A 336 -0.54 2.36 -1.55
C LEU A 336 -1.49 3.43 -1.02
N GLY A 337 -1.16 4.06 0.10
CA GLY A 337 -1.98 5.08 0.73
C GLY A 337 -1.16 6.32 1.04
N ILE A 338 -1.71 7.50 0.76
CA ILE A 338 -1.15 8.80 1.12
C ILE A 338 -2.21 9.56 1.88
N MET A 339 -1.86 10.05 3.08
CA MET A 339 -2.68 11.02 3.78
C MET A 339 -2.71 12.31 2.95
N ILE A 340 -3.90 12.70 2.52
CA ILE A 340 -4.13 13.94 1.77
C ILE A 340 -4.63 15.05 2.70
N ASP A 341 -5.27 14.69 3.82
CA ASP A 341 -5.77 15.57 4.88
C ASP A 341 -5.90 14.71 6.18
N GLU A 342 -6.04 15.33 7.36
CA GLU A 342 -6.18 14.61 8.64
C GLU A 342 -7.26 13.52 8.69
N GLY A 343 -8.33 13.69 7.92
CA GLY A 343 -9.52 12.84 7.83
C GLY A 343 -9.59 11.96 6.58
N ARG A 344 -8.64 12.06 5.63
CA ARG A 344 -8.72 11.36 4.34
C ARG A 344 -7.39 10.83 3.83
N PHE A 345 -7.47 9.67 3.20
CA PHE A 345 -6.40 9.09 2.42
C PHE A 345 -6.79 9.01 0.95
N TRP A 346 -5.84 9.32 0.07
CA TRP A 346 -5.83 8.74 -1.26
C TRP A 346 -5.29 7.32 -1.17
N ALA A 347 -5.87 6.37 -1.90
CA ALA A 347 -5.31 5.03 -2.03
C ALA A 347 -5.32 4.55 -3.48
N SER A 348 -4.30 3.80 -3.90
CA SER A 348 -4.23 3.31 -5.30
C SER A 348 -5.29 2.25 -5.60
N ARG A 349 -5.68 1.47 -4.60
CA ARG A 349 -6.75 0.48 -4.66
C ARG A 349 -7.52 0.50 -3.34
N LEU A 350 -8.84 0.43 -3.42
CA LEU A 350 -9.77 0.31 -2.30
C LEU A 350 -10.64 -0.93 -2.52
N LEU A 351 -10.83 -1.72 -1.47
CA LEU A 351 -11.74 -2.86 -1.45
C LEU A 351 -12.99 -2.54 -0.62
N SER A 352 -14.06 -3.29 -0.85
CA SER A 352 -15.38 -3.10 -0.23
C SER A 352 -16.13 -1.84 -0.67
N THR A 353 -17.46 -1.95 -0.78
CA THR A 353 -18.38 -0.89 -1.24
C THR A 353 -19.53 -0.63 -0.26
N GLN A 354 -19.42 -1.12 0.97
CA GLN A 354 -20.50 -1.13 1.95
C GLN A 354 -21.06 0.26 2.26
N PHE A 355 -20.24 1.30 2.12
CA PHE A 355 -20.66 2.69 2.26
C PHE A 355 -19.74 3.57 1.40
N ILE A 356 -20.29 4.11 0.32
CA ILE A 356 -19.57 4.98 -0.62
C ILE A 356 -20.38 6.25 -0.91
N VAL A 357 -19.67 7.35 -1.11
CA VAL A 357 -20.22 8.62 -1.60
C VAL A 357 -19.77 8.77 -3.05
N ILE A 358 -20.70 9.00 -3.98
CA ILE A 358 -20.39 9.14 -5.41
C ILE A 358 -20.85 10.51 -5.88
N TYR A 359 -19.97 11.21 -6.60
CA TYR A 359 -20.29 12.53 -7.19
C TYR A 359 -20.81 12.37 -8.61
N SER A 360 -21.74 13.24 -9.01
CA SER A 360 -22.43 13.19 -10.30
C SER A 360 -21.51 13.15 -11.51
N LYS A 361 -20.36 13.81 -11.43
CA LYS A 361 -19.33 13.78 -12.49
C LYS A 361 -18.79 12.37 -12.82
N PHE A 362 -18.93 11.42 -11.90
CA PHE A 362 -18.49 10.03 -12.09
C PHE A 362 -19.62 9.09 -12.55
N PHE A 363 -20.88 9.57 -12.59
CA PHE A 363 -22.03 8.74 -12.94
C PHE A 363 -21.92 8.17 -14.35
N ASP A 364 -21.54 8.99 -15.33
CA ASP A 364 -21.44 8.56 -16.73
C ASP A 364 -20.37 7.50 -16.92
N ALA A 365 -19.22 7.66 -16.26
CA ALA A 365 -18.18 6.64 -16.26
C ALA A 365 -18.72 5.30 -15.73
N ILE A 366 -19.45 5.30 -14.60
CA ILE A 366 -20.06 4.07 -14.04
C ILE A 366 -21.07 3.43 -15.00
N LEU A 367 -21.89 4.24 -15.67
CA LEU A 367 -22.92 3.76 -16.59
C LEU A 367 -22.35 3.27 -17.93
N GLU A 368 -21.22 3.81 -18.38
CA GLU A 368 -20.61 3.45 -19.66
C GLU A 368 -19.56 2.34 -19.52
N GLU A 369 -19.07 2.08 -18.31
CA GLU A 369 -18.00 1.11 -18.07
C GLU A 369 -18.37 -0.32 -18.51
N PRO A 370 -17.55 -0.93 -19.39
CA PRO A 370 -17.72 -2.32 -19.78
C PRO A 370 -17.49 -3.29 -18.62
N PHE A 371 -18.31 -4.33 -18.55
CA PHE A 371 -18.20 -5.38 -17.54
C PHE A 371 -18.67 -6.73 -18.09
N ASP A 372 -18.26 -7.80 -17.43
CA ASP A 372 -18.73 -9.15 -17.66
C ASP A 372 -19.18 -9.79 -16.32
N GLU A 373 -19.49 -11.08 -16.34
CA GLU A 373 -19.99 -11.83 -15.18
C GLU A 373 -18.98 -11.96 -14.03
N THR A 374 -17.70 -11.64 -14.26
CA THR A 374 -16.63 -11.69 -13.25
C THR A 374 -16.43 -10.37 -12.50
N VAL A 375 -17.25 -9.35 -12.81
CA VAL A 375 -17.13 -8.02 -12.22
C VAL A 375 -17.21 -8.05 -10.69
N LEU A 376 -16.27 -7.34 -10.07
CA LEU A 376 -16.27 -7.03 -8.65
C LEU A 376 -16.40 -5.51 -8.51
N ALA A 377 -17.47 -5.04 -7.87
CA ALA A 377 -17.82 -3.63 -7.84
C ALA A 377 -16.72 -2.75 -7.24
N ASP A 378 -16.10 -3.19 -6.15
CA ASP A 378 -15.01 -2.49 -5.48
C ASP A 378 -13.77 -2.37 -6.37
N ILE A 379 -13.34 -3.46 -7.00
CA ILE A 379 -12.22 -3.47 -7.93
C ILE A 379 -12.50 -2.55 -9.10
N LYS A 380 -13.69 -2.67 -9.68
CA LYS A 380 -14.07 -1.93 -10.87
C LYS A 380 -14.10 -0.43 -10.59
N LEU A 381 -14.80 0.02 -9.55
CA LEU A 381 -14.80 1.43 -9.13
C LEU A 381 -13.38 1.94 -8.86
N SER A 382 -12.54 1.12 -8.23
CA SER A 382 -11.17 1.51 -7.92
C SER A 382 -10.30 1.65 -9.17
N GLU A 383 -10.49 0.85 -10.21
CA GLU A 383 -9.70 0.91 -11.45
C GLU A 383 -10.13 2.06 -12.37
N MET A 384 -11.41 2.42 -12.35
CA MET A 384 -11.97 3.46 -13.22
C MET A 384 -11.45 4.87 -12.95
N THR A 385 -10.93 5.15 -11.75
CA THR A 385 -10.48 6.51 -11.40
C THR A 385 -9.28 6.56 -10.44
N SER A 386 -8.42 7.56 -10.60
CA SER A 386 -7.43 7.96 -9.60
C SER A 386 -7.96 8.92 -8.54
N ASN A 387 -9.09 9.62 -8.76
CA ASN A 387 -9.61 10.64 -7.84
C ASN A 387 -10.52 10.02 -6.79
N LYS A 388 -10.01 9.01 -6.09
CA LYS A 388 -10.74 8.27 -5.07
C LYS A 388 -10.11 8.48 -3.70
N MET A 389 -10.97 8.52 -2.69
CA MET A 389 -10.56 8.77 -1.31
C MET A 389 -11.18 7.74 -0.37
N VAL A 390 -10.56 7.55 0.78
CA VAL A 390 -11.15 6.80 1.90
C VAL A 390 -11.07 7.67 3.15
N LEU A 391 -12.16 7.70 3.92
CA LEU A 391 -12.19 8.41 5.20
C LEU A 391 -11.29 7.70 6.21
N TYR A 392 -10.63 8.45 7.08
CA TYR A 392 -9.86 7.90 8.19
C TYR A 392 -9.95 8.81 9.43
N PRO A 393 -10.32 8.33 10.62
CA PRO A 393 -10.72 6.95 10.92
C PRO A 393 -11.92 6.47 10.09
N PHE A 394 -12.03 5.15 9.90
CA PHE A 394 -13.16 4.58 9.16
C PHE A 394 -14.44 4.90 9.90
N ILE A 395 -15.42 5.46 9.20
CA ILE A 395 -16.77 5.67 9.73
C ILE A 395 -17.68 4.47 9.45
N SER A 396 -17.24 3.57 8.58
CA SER A 396 -18.02 2.45 8.07
C SER A 396 -17.19 1.17 8.02
N VAL A 397 -17.77 0.09 8.52
CA VAL A 397 -17.26 -1.29 8.40
C VAL A 397 -18.38 -2.22 7.91
N GLN A 398 -18.03 -3.46 7.60
CA GLN A 398 -18.98 -4.51 7.26
C GLN A 398 -19.25 -5.43 8.45
N LYS A 399 -20.54 -5.66 8.73
CA LYS A 399 -21.00 -6.64 9.71
C LYS A 399 -21.04 -8.04 9.08
N ASP A 400 -20.47 -9.02 9.77
CA ASP A 400 -20.50 -10.42 9.35
C ASP A 400 -21.81 -11.06 9.84
N PHE A 401 -22.74 -11.31 8.91
CA PHE A 401 -23.99 -12.03 9.15
C PHE A 401 -23.83 -13.56 9.10
N GLY A 402 -22.61 -14.06 8.90
CA GLY A 402 -22.28 -15.47 8.73
C GLY A 402 -22.54 -16.00 7.32
N TYR A 403 -22.89 -15.12 6.37
CA TYR A 403 -23.05 -15.46 4.96
C TYR A 403 -22.85 -14.24 4.04
N SER A 404 -22.45 -14.49 2.80
CA SER A 404 -22.27 -13.56 1.69
C SER A 404 -22.53 -14.29 0.37
N ASP A 405 -23.30 -13.66 -0.52
CA ASP A 405 -23.50 -14.08 -1.91
C ASP A 405 -22.49 -13.45 -2.89
N ILE A 406 -21.69 -12.50 -2.40
CA ILE A 406 -20.66 -11.81 -3.19
C ILE A 406 -19.33 -12.55 -3.11
N THR A 407 -18.92 -13.00 -1.91
CA THR A 407 -17.59 -13.59 -1.69
C THR A 407 -17.70 -14.91 -0.92
N ALA A 408 -17.48 -16.04 -1.60
CA ALA A 408 -17.57 -17.37 -1.00
C ALA A 408 -16.64 -17.56 0.22
N VAL A 409 -15.44 -16.97 0.18
CA VAL A 409 -14.45 -17.05 1.27
C VAL A 409 -14.99 -16.50 2.60
N HIS A 410 -15.90 -15.52 2.56
CA HIS A 410 -16.52 -14.96 3.76
C HIS A 410 -17.42 -15.98 4.47
N ASN A 411 -17.95 -16.97 3.74
CA ASN A 411 -18.79 -18.04 4.30
C ASN A 411 -17.95 -19.13 4.99
N GLU A 412 -16.72 -19.32 4.53
CA GLU A 412 -15.81 -20.36 5.03
C GLU A 412 -15.04 -19.91 6.27
N HIS A 413 -14.82 -18.59 6.44
CA HIS A 413 -14.00 -18.02 7.50
C HIS A 413 -14.71 -16.89 8.25
N LYS A 414 -15.42 -17.26 9.33
CA LYS A 414 -16.04 -16.28 10.24
C LYS A 414 -15.03 -15.25 10.73
N GLY A 415 -15.42 -13.98 10.72
CA GLY A 415 -14.56 -12.89 11.20
C GLY A 415 -13.52 -12.39 10.19
N ILE A 416 -13.42 -12.99 8.99
CA ILE A 416 -12.43 -12.56 8.00
C ILE A 416 -12.63 -11.10 7.58
N VAL A 417 -13.88 -10.67 7.43
CA VAL A 417 -14.22 -9.30 7.03
C VAL A 417 -13.78 -8.29 8.10
N GLN A 418 -14.06 -8.56 9.38
CA GLN A 418 -13.61 -7.70 10.47
C GLN A 418 -12.08 -7.61 10.52
N ASN A 419 -11.38 -8.73 10.31
CA ASN A 419 -9.92 -8.75 10.27
C ASN A 419 -9.35 -7.93 9.11
N LEU A 420 -10.01 -7.96 7.94
CA LEU A 420 -9.64 -7.17 6.77
C LEU A 420 -9.74 -5.66 7.07
N PHE A 421 -10.87 -5.19 7.59
CA PHE A 421 -11.05 -3.78 7.98
C PHE A 421 -10.07 -3.36 9.09
N ALA A 422 -9.85 -4.21 10.09
CA ALA A 422 -8.90 -3.94 11.16
C ALA A 422 -7.46 -3.81 10.63
N ALA A 423 -7.05 -4.72 9.74
CA ALA A 423 -5.72 -4.67 9.11
C ALA A 423 -5.54 -3.42 8.24
N ALA A 424 -6.56 -3.06 7.44
CA ALA A 424 -6.54 -1.86 6.62
C ALA A 424 -6.47 -0.58 7.47
N SER A 425 -7.28 -0.49 8.53
CA SER A 425 -7.26 0.63 9.47
C SER A 425 -5.91 0.75 10.19
N GLN A 426 -5.31 -0.37 10.61
CA GLN A 426 -3.98 -0.40 11.21
C GLN A 426 -2.90 0.10 10.23
N GLN A 427 -2.97 -0.32 8.97
CA GLN A 427 -2.04 0.12 7.92
C GLN A 427 -2.12 1.65 7.72
N LEU A 428 -3.33 2.20 7.55
CA LEU A 428 -3.52 3.65 7.37
C LEU A 428 -3.12 4.44 8.62
N GLY A 429 -3.41 3.92 9.82
CA GLY A 429 -2.99 4.54 11.08
C GLY A 429 -1.48 4.61 11.25
N MET A 430 -0.75 3.60 10.78
CA MET A 430 0.71 3.63 10.73
C MET A 430 1.20 4.67 9.72
N ILE A 431 0.61 4.72 8.52
CA ILE A 431 0.97 5.73 7.51
C ILE A 431 0.75 7.15 8.07
N LYS A 432 -0.40 7.40 8.71
CA LYS A 432 -0.71 8.67 9.40
C LYS A 432 0.40 9.05 10.39
N ARG A 433 0.74 8.12 11.29
CA ARG A 433 1.77 8.31 12.31
C ARG A 433 3.12 8.66 11.69
N ILE A 434 3.52 7.92 10.65
CA ILE A 434 4.80 8.13 9.96
C ILE A 434 4.81 9.50 9.25
N GLN A 435 3.77 9.85 8.51
CA GLN A 435 3.68 11.15 7.83
C GLN A 435 3.73 12.31 8.83
N GLN A 436 2.97 12.23 9.93
CA GLN A 436 2.96 13.26 10.98
C GLN A 436 4.31 13.37 11.70
N THR A 437 5.00 12.26 11.96
CA THR A 437 6.32 12.27 12.62
C THR A 437 7.43 12.76 11.69
N GLN A 438 7.28 12.62 10.37
CA GLN A 438 8.27 13.07 9.39
C GLN A 438 8.12 14.54 8.99
N LEU A 439 6.93 15.12 9.21
CA LEU A 439 6.66 16.56 9.08
C LEU A 439 7.24 17.39 10.26
N LEU A 440 7.61 16.71 11.35
CA LEU A 440 8.38 17.22 12.48
C LEU A 440 9.86 16.85 12.32
#